data_AF-C0B905-F1
#
_entry.id   AF-C0B905-F1
#
_cell.length_a   1.000
_cell.length_b   1.000
_cell.length_c   1.000
_cell.angle_alpha   90.00
_cell.angle_beta   90.00
_cell.angle_gamma   90.00
#
_symmetry.space_group_name_H-M   'P 1'
#
loop_
_entity.id
_entity.type
_entity.pdbx_description
1 polymer ?
#
loop_
_entity_poly.entity_id
_entity_poly.type
_entity_poly.pdbx_seq_one_letter_code
_entity_poly.pdbx_strand_id
1 'polypeptide(L)' 'MSKSDRISRYEFWGLVLFVGIPLPGTGAWTGALVASLLGIDWKKAFGAIVVGVCMASVIMYILSYVVIGGIFG' A
#
# COMPACT_ATOMS: atom_id res chain seq x y z
N MET A 1 3.93 22.52 -14.91
CA MET A 1 3.91 21.11 -14.47
C MET A 1 3.43 20.25 -15.62
N SER A 2 4.26 19.32 -16.10
CA SER A 2 3.91 18.42 -17.20
C SER A 2 2.81 17.45 -16.75
N LYS A 3 1.92 17.04 -17.67
CA LYS A 3 0.87 16.03 -17.38
C LYS A 3 1.48 14.71 -16.85
N SER A 4 2.70 14.38 -17.26
CA SER A 4 3.42 13.17 -16.87
C SER A 4 3.77 13.12 -15.37
N ASP A 5 4.16 14.24 -14.76
CA ASP A 5 4.48 14.30 -13.32
C ASP A 5 3.26 14.04 -12.43
N ARG A 6 2.08 14.50 -12.88
CA ARG A 6 0.83 14.26 -12.15
C ARG A 6 0.47 12.79 -12.17
N ILE A 7 0.54 12.14 -13.34
CA ILE A 7 0.23 10.72 -13.51
C ILE A 7 1.15 9.87 -12.62
N SER A 8 2.46 10.15 -12.64
CA SER A 8 3.44 9.46 -11.78
C SER A 8 3.12 9.58 -10.28
N ARG A 9 2.59 10.73 -9.81
CA ARG A 9 2.19 10.88 -8.41
C ARG A 9 0.92 10.10 -8.09
N TYR A 10 -0.06 10.06 -8.99
CA TYR A 10 -1.28 9.30 -8.77
C TYR A 10 -1.03 7.79 -8.76
N GLU A 11 -0.15 7.29 -9.62
CA GLU A 11 0.29 5.88 -9.62
C GLU A 11 0.96 5.49 -8.31
N PHE A 12 1.89 6.34 -7.82
CA PHE A 12 2.57 6.10 -6.55
C PHE A 12 1.59 6.08 -5.38
N TRP A 13 0.80 7.14 -5.20
CA TRP A 13 -0.13 7.25 -4.08
C TRP A 13 -1.26 6.22 -4.15
N GLY A 14 -1.75 5.91 -5.36
CA GLY A 14 -2.73 4.85 -5.57
C GLY A 14 -2.18 3.49 -5.13
N LEU A 15 -0.92 3.20 -5.45
CA LEU A 15 -0.29 1.95 -5.02
C LEU A 15 -0.02 1.91 -3.51
N VAL A 16 0.41 3.02 -2.91
CA VAL A 16 0.56 3.13 -1.45
C VAL A 16 -0.77 2.87 -0.74
N LEU A 17 -1.86 3.49 -1.21
CA LEU A 17 -3.19 3.31 -0.61
C LEU A 17 -3.71 1.90 -0.82
N PHE A 18 -3.55 1.33 -2.02
CA PHE A 18 -3.96 -0.04 -2.31
C PHE A 18 -3.26 -1.05 -1.39
N VAL A 19 -1.95 -0.88 -1.16
CA VAL A 19 -1.16 -1.77 -0.29
C VAL A 19 -1.37 -1.45 1.19
N GLY A 20 -1.59 -0.18 1.53
CA GLY A 20 -1.62 0.34 2.88
C GLY A 20 -2.94 0.12 3.63
N ILE A 21 -4.05 -0.09 2.92
CA ILE A 21 -5.30 -0.51 3.56
C ILE A 21 -5.18 -2.02 3.83
N PRO A 22 -5.25 -2.47 5.08
CA PRO A 22 -5.10 -3.88 5.40
C PRO A 22 -6.40 -4.66 5.13
N LEU A 23 -6.75 -4.82 3.85
CA LEU A 23 -7.85 -5.69 3.43
C LEU A 23 -7.33 -7.09 3.07
N PRO A 24 -8.17 -8.14 3.21
CA PRO A 24 -7.84 -9.45 2.69
C PRO A 24 -7.68 -9.37 1.16
N GLY A 25 -6.52 -9.77 0.65
CA GLY A 25 -6.20 -9.73 -0.79
C GLY A 25 -5.46 -8.47 -1.25
N THR A 26 -5.37 -7.42 -0.44
CA THR A 26 -4.49 -6.27 -0.69
C THR A 26 -3.15 -6.46 -0.01
N GLY A 27 -2.05 -6.06 -0.65
CA GLY A 27 -0.72 -6.15 -0.04
C GLY A 27 0.40 -6.04 -1.06
N ALA A 28 1.63 -6.34 -0.63
CA ALA A 28 2.82 -6.19 -1.47
C ALA A 28 2.75 -7.03 -2.76
N TRP A 29 2.25 -8.26 -2.68
CA TRP A 29 2.14 -9.20 -3.79
C TRP A 29 1.11 -8.75 -4.84
N THR A 30 -0.09 -8.34 -4.43
CA THR A 30 -1.09 -7.78 -5.36
C THR A 30 -0.72 -6.39 -5.84
N GLY A 31 -0.06 -5.56 -5.01
CA GLY A 31 0.51 -4.28 -5.43
C GLY A 31 1.60 -4.45 -6.50
N ALA A 32 2.49 -5.44 -6.34
CA ALA A 32 3.50 -5.76 -7.35
C ALA A 32 2.86 -6.23 -8.67
N LEU A 33 1.79 -7.02 -8.61
CA LEU A 33 1.02 -7.42 -9.79
C LEU A 33 0.40 -6.21 -10.50
N VAL A 34 -0.27 -5.32 -9.75
CA VAL A 34 -0.88 -4.09 -10.30
C VAL A 34 0.19 -3.19 -10.93
N ALA A 35 1.34 -3.02 -10.27
CA ALA A 35 2.45 -2.25 -10.80
C ALA A 35 3.00 -2.84 -12.11
N SER A 36 3.11 -4.17 -12.19
CA SER A 36 3.55 -4.87 -13.40
C SER A 36 2.53 -4.76 -14.54
N LEU A 37 1.23 -4.79 -14.24
CA LEU A 37 0.16 -4.67 -15.25
C LEU A 37 0.04 -3.24 -15.80
N LEU A 38 0.24 -2.24 -14.95
CA LEU A 38 0.18 -0.83 -15.32
C LEU A 38 1.52 -0.29 -15.86
N GLY A 39 2.58 -1.10 -15.88
CA GLY A 39 3.90 -0.70 -16.36
C GLY A 39 4.57 0.37 -15.50
N ILE A 40 4.27 0.41 -14.20
CA ILE A 40 4.86 1.36 -13.27
C ILE A 40 6.35 1.04 -13.10
N ASP A 41 7.20 2.07 -13.11
CA ASP A 41 8.64 1.93 -12.86
C ASP A 41 8.91 1.13 -11.57
N TRP A 42 9.70 0.04 -11.67
CA TRP A 42 10.03 -0.83 -10.53
C TRP A 42 10.48 -0.04 -9.29
N LYS A 43 11.32 0.98 -9.48
CA LYS A 43 11.84 1.80 -8.36
C LYS A 43 10.73 2.56 -7.63
N LYS A 44 9.75 3.09 -8.36
CA LYS A 44 8.60 3.80 -7.79
C LYS A 44 7.63 2.82 -7.15
N ALA A 45 7.35 1.71 -7.83
CA ALA A 45 6.49 0.65 -7.33
C ALA A 45 7.02 0.07 -6.01
N PHE A 46 8.32 -0.24 -5.96
CA PHE A 46 8.98 -0.72 -4.75
C PHE A 46 8.86 0.28 -3.60
N GLY A 47 9.18 1.56 -3.84
CA GLY A 47 9.03 2.60 -2.83
C GLY A 47 7.59 2.73 -2.32
N ALA A 48 6.61 2.68 -3.21
CA ALA A 48 5.20 2.76 -2.83
C ALA A 48 4.74 1.54 -2.03
N ILE A 49 5.15 0.33 -2.43
CA ILE A 49 4.81 -0.92 -1.75
C ILE A 49 5.41 -0.94 -0.34
N VAL A 50 6.68 -0.55 -0.16
CA VAL A 50 7.34 -0.50 1.15
C VAL A 50 6.61 0.47 2.08
N VAL A 51 6.32 1.69 1.61
CA VAL A 51 5.57 2.69 2.40
C VAL A 51 4.18 2.18 2.75
N GLY A 52 3.47 1.57 1.80
CA GLY A 52 2.16 0.97 2.02
C GLY A 52 2.20 -0.15 3.07
N VAL A 53 3.15 -1.09 2.97
CA VAL A 53 3.28 -2.20 3.93
C VAL A 53 3.61 -1.69 5.33
N CYS A 54 4.52 -0.73 5.47
CA CYS A 54 4.82 -0.13 6.77
C CYS A 54 3.56 0.49 7.38
N MET A 55 2.78 1.22 6.59
CA MET A 55 1.52 1.82 7.03
C MET A 55 0.48 0.76 7.42
N ALA A 56 0.26 -0.26 6.58
CA ALA A 56 -0.64 -1.38 6.86
C ALA A 56 -0.24 -2.13 8.15
N SER A 57 1.08 -2.30 8.37
CA SER A 57 1.61 -2.99 9.55
C SER A 57 1.30 -2.23 10.83
N VAL A 58 1.49 -0.91 10.84
CA VAL A 58 1.17 -0.05 12.00
C VAL A 58 -0.34 -0.07 12.27
N ILE A 59 -1.16 0.06 11.22
CA ILE A 59 -2.62 0.01 11.34
C ILE A 59 -3.07 -1.34 11.92
N MET A 60 -2.58 -2.45 11.36
CA MET A 60 -2.92 -3.80 11.83
C MET A 60 -2.42 -4.08 13.23
N TYR A 61 -1.23 -3.58 13.60
CA TYR A 61 -0.73 -3.69 14.96
C TYR A 61 -1.71 -3.03 15.94
N ILE A 62 -2.11 -1.78 15.70
CA ILE A 62 -3.08 -1.09 16.56
C ILE A 62 -4.41 -1.83 16.58
N LEU A 63 -4.95 -2.22 15.42
CA LEU A 63 -6.22 -2.95 15.33
C LEU A 63 -6.18 -4.26 16.12
N SER A 64 -5.14 -5.08 15.94
CA SER A 64 -5.04 -6.35 16.64
C SER A 64 -4.92 -6.16 18.15
N TYR A 65 -4.03 -5.29 18.63
CA TYR A 65 -3.82 -5.14 20.07
C TYR A 65 -4.94 -4.37 20.79
N VAL A 66 -5.56 -3.38 20.15
CA VAL A 66 -6.64 -2.59 20.75
C VAL A 66 -7.99 -3.30 20.62
N VAL A 67 -8.31 -3.82 19.44
CA VAL A 67 -9.63 -4.42 19.17
C VAL A 67 -9.68 -5.85 19.66
N ILE A 68 -8.72 -6.71 19.30
CA ILE A 68 -8.75 -8.12 19.73
C ILE A 68 -8.37 -8.21 21.21
N GLY A 69 -7.34 -7.46 21.65
CA GLY A 69 -6.96 -7.39 23.06
C GLY A 69 -8.04 -6.79 23.97
N GLY A 70 -8.84 -5.83 23.48
CA GLY A 70 -9.96 -5.27 24.24
C GLY A 70 -11.25 -6.10 24.20
N ILE A 71 -11.42 -6.98 23.21
CA ILE A 71 -12.60 -7.86 23.09
C ILE A 71 -12.37 -9.22 23.77
N PHE A 72 -11.15 -9.76 23.73
CA PHE A 72 -10.82 -11.10 24.22
C PHE A 72 -9.89 -11.13 25.44
N GLY A 73 -9.38 -9.98 25.88
CA GLY A 73 -8.61 -9.83 27.12
C GLY A 73 -9.50 -9.42 28.29
#